data_AF-L1JJP6-F1
#
_entry.id   AF-L1JJP6-F1
#
_cell.length_a   1.000
_cell.length_b   1.000
_cell.length_c   1.000
_cell.angle_alpha   90.00
_cell.angle_beta   90.00
_cell.angle_gamma   90.00
#
_symmetry.space_group_name_H-M   'P 1'
#
loop_
_entity.id
_entity.type
_entity.pdbx_description
1 polymer ?
#
loop_
_entity_poly.entity_id
_entity_poly.type
_entity_poly.pdbx_seq_one_letter_code
_entity_poly.pdbx_strand_id
1 'polypeptide(L)'
;MSAKDAKRVKVELYMEAACPGCQFFTTHVLSPVLQEPGMADIIDLRVIPAGNAEIKDDEVTQEESIECQHGEAECEGNKILACLEKQYGNTALFMPTMSCIEEHASVIDSPFNFLSNITATEMIRNNAEICMKKHEIDVQAINQCSDSDQGTSMLRAAIQETQDLKPKLEYAPWVVVDGAPLKEDAYSLKEYICKAYLGPQPEACDPLRLKDYFPVHQLASRAAKTRSMSGSQARKDIDSYFNRLDRRIRRSSTEHSRKRSATLQSLSTSRLPRFQFCSK
;
A
#
# COMPACT_ATOMS: atom_id res chain seq x y z
N MET A 1 -22.84 -21.92 -13.75
CA MET A 1 -22.43 -20.67 -14.40
C MET A 1 -21.02 -20.85 -14.92
N SER A 2 -20.72 -20.42 -16.14
CA SER A 2 -19.35 -20.44 -16.65
C SER A 2 -18.52 -19.39 -15.90
N ALA A 3 -17.20 -19.59 -15.77
CA ALA A 3 -16.30 -18.62 -15.14
C ALA A 3 -16.33 -17.23 -15.80
N LYS A 4 -16.82 -17.15 -17.04
CA LYS A 4 -16.92 -15.91 -17.83
C LYS A 4 -18.14 -15.03 -17.48
N ASP A 5 -19.14 -15.56 -16.76
CA ASP A 5 -20.40 -14.86 -16.48
C ASP A 5 -20.57 -14.43 -15.01
N ALA A 6 -19.66 -14.84 -14.13
CA ALA A 6 -19.72 -14.46 -12.72
C ALA A 6 -19.23 -13.02 -12.54
N LYS A 7 -19.97 -12.23 -11.74
CA LYS A 7 -19.56 -10.87 -11.38
C LYS A 7 -18.24 -10.94 -10.59
N ARG A 8 -17.26 -10.11 -10.99
CA ARG A 8 -16.02 -9.92 -10.23
C ARG A 8 -16.32 -9.31 -8.87
N VAL A 9 -15.51 -9.67 -7.87
CA VAL A 9 -15.56 -9.12 -6.52
C VAL A 9 -14.98 -7.72 -6.56
N LYS A 10 -15.75 -6.72 -6.10
CA LYS A 10 -15.28 -5.36 -6.02
C LYS A 10 -14.35 -5.22 -4.81
N VAL A 11 -13.13 -4.77 -5.04
CA VAL A 11 -12.14 -4.48 -4.00
C VAL A 11 -11.78 -3.01 -4.09
N GLU A 12 -12.03 -2.26 -3.02
CA GLU A 12 -11.72 -0.83 -2.96
C GLU A 12 -10.65 -0.61 -1.89
N LEU A 13 -9.53 -0.03 -2.30
CA LEU A 13 -8.43 0.36 -1.42
C LEU A 13 -8.41 1.88 -1.28
N TYR A 14 -8.79 2.37 -0.11
CA TYR A 14 -8.62 3.77 0.28
C TYR A 14 -7.25 3.91 0.95
N MET A 15 -6.40 4.76 0.42
CA MET A 15 -4.99 4.83 0.82
C MET A 15 -4.44 6.26 0.72
N GLU A 16 -3.22 6.45 1.20
CA GLU A 16 -2.43 7.67 1.08
C GLU A 16 -1.09 7.30 0.47
N ALA A 17 -0.62 8.08 -0.50
CA ALA A 17 0.78 8.07 -0.87
C ALA A 17 1.65 8.43 0.34
N ALA A 18 2.91 8.01 0.35
CA ALA A 18 3.85 8.21 1.47
C ALA A 18 3.48 7.53 2.82
N CYS A 19 2.28 6.97 2.98
CA CYS A 19 1.90 6.26 4.21
C CYS A 19 2.56 4.87 4.32
N PRO A 20 3.36 4.59 5.38
CA PRO A 20 4.05 3.31 5.53
C PRO A 20 3.13 2.08 5.57
N GLY A 21 1.94 2.23 6.17
CA GLY A 21 0.91 1.18 6.18
C GLY A 21 0.41 0.86 4.77
N CYS A 22 0.14 1.88 3.96
CA CYS A 22 -0.33 1.75 2.58
C CYS A 22 0.74 1.11 1.69
N GLN A 23 2.01 1.52 1.86
CA GLN A 23 3.15 0.95 1.16
C GLN A 23 3.29 -0.54 1.45
N PHE A 24 3.24 -0.91 2.74
CA PHE A 24 3.33 -2.31 3.15
C PHE A 24 2.17 -3.12 2.58
N PHE A 25 0.93 -2.64 2.73
CA PHE A 25 -0.24 -3.35 2.23
C PHE A 25 -0.18 -3.56 0.72
N THR A 26 0.13 -2.52 -0.05
CA THR A 26 0.22 -2.60 -1.51
C THR A 26 1.27 -3.63 -1.95
N THR A 27 2.46 -3.55 -1.37
CA THR A 27 3.61 -4.37 -1.80
C THR A 27 3.61 -5.80 -1.26
N HIS A 28 3.07 -6.03 -0.06
CA HIS A 28 3.14 -7.32 0.64
C HIS A 28 1.80 -8.06 0.76
N VAL A 29 0.68 -7.40 0.49
CA VAL A 29 -0.66 -8.01 0.51
C VAL A 29 -1.31 -7.94 -0.86
N LEU A 30 -1.66 -6.75 -1.33
CA LEU A 30 -2.48 -6.57 -2.54
C LEU A 30 -1.78 -7.11 -3.79
N SER A 31 -0.54 -6.69 -4.06
CA SER A 31 0.22 -7.13 -5.22
C SER A 31 0.44 -8.66 -5.22
N PRO A 32 0.89 -9.29 -4.12
CA PRO A 32 0.96 -10.75 -4.04
C PRO A 32 -0.38 -11.48 -4.22
N VAL A 33 -1.50 -10.94 -3.74
CA VAL A 33 -2.83 -11.53 -3.95
C VAL A 33 -3.19 -11.53 -5.43
N LEU A 34 -2.97 -10.42 -6.13
CA LEU A 34 -3.29 -10.29 -7.56
C LEU A 34 -2.38 -11.16 -8.45
N GLN A 35 -1.17 -11.48 -7.99
CA GLN A 35 -0.23 -12.36 -8.69
C GLN A 35 -0.54 -13.85 -8.53
N GLU A 36 -1.37 -14.25 -7.55
CA GLU A 36 -1.75 -15.66 -7.40
C GLU A 36 -2.64 -16.11 -8.58
N PRO A 37 -2.46 -17.34 -9.10
CA PRO A 37 -3.15 -17.80 -10.30
C PRO A 37 -4.68 -17.65 -10.24
N GLY A 38 -5.25 -16.92 -11.20
CA GLY A 38 -6.69 -16.71 -11.37
C GLY A 38 -7.31 -15.67 -10.42
N MET A 39 -6.55 -15.05 -9.50
CA MET A 39 -7.10 -14.02 -8.62
C MET A 39 -7.44 -12.74 -9.36
N ALA A 40 -6.55 -12.23 -10.22
CA ALA A 40 -6.80 -11.02 -10.99
C ALA A 40 -8.03 -11.12 -11.92
N ASP A 41 -8.41 -12.33 -12.34
CA ASP A 41 -9.56 -12.56 -13.21
C ASP A 41 -10.90 -12.35 -12.50
N ILE A 42 -10.92 -12.52 -11.18
CA ILE A 42 -12.13 -12.47 -10.34
C ILE A 42 -12.25 -11.19 -9.51
N ILE A 43 -11.28 -10.26 -9.62
CA ILE A 43 -11.21 -9.01 -8.87
C ILE A 43 -11.49 -7.81 -9.78
N ASP A 44 -12.34 -6.91 -9.31
CA ASP A 44 -12.53 -5.56 -9.84
C ASP A 44 -11.94 -4.58 -8.83
N LEU A 45 -10.70 -4.13 -9.07
CA LEU A 45 -9.93 -3.31 -8.14
C LEU A 45 -10.13 -1.82 -8.44
N ARG A 46 -10.46 -1.05 -7.41
CA ARG A 46 -10.35 0.41 -7.40
C ARG A 46 -9.39 0.87 -6.30
N VAL A 47 -8.57 1.87 -6.62
CA VAL A 47 -7.66 2.51 -5.67
C VAL A 47 -8.07 3.97 -5.55
N ILE A 48 -8.29 4.43 -4.31
CA ILE A 48 -8.76 5.76 -3.97
C ILE A 48 -7.69 6.44 -3.10
N PRO A 49 -6.73 7.17 -3.71
CA PRO A 49 -5.65 7.81 -2.98
C PRO A 49 -6.09 9.19 -2.45
N ALA A 50 -6.34 9.25 -1.15
CA ALA A 50 -6.65 10.48 -0.40
C ALA A 50 -6.48 10.26 1.11
N GLY A 51 -6.97 9.12 1.63
CA GLY A 51 -6.98 8.76 3.04
C GLY A 51 -7.38 9.90 3.97
N ASN A 52 -6.43 10.37 4.79
CA ASN A 52 -6.64 11.44 5.76
C ASN A 52 -6.54 12.86 5.19
N ALA A 53 -6.37 13.04 3.89
CA ALA A 53 -6.39 14.35 3.27
C ALA A 53 -7.73 15.08 3.46
N GLU A 54 -7.67 16.40 3.62
CA GLU A 54 -8.82 17.25 3.88
C GLU A 54 -8.81 18.47 2.97
N ILE A 55 -10.00 18.98 2.67
CA ILE A 55 -10.17 20.31 2.08
C ILE A 55 -10.32 21.28 3.25
N LYS A 56 -9.47 22.32 3.29
CA LYS A 56 -9.53 23.40 4.26
C LYS A 56 -10.01 24.66 3.57
N ASP A 57 -10.84 25.43 4.29
CA ASP A 57 -11.31 26.73 3.84
C ASP A 57 -10.55 27.81 4.60
N ASP A 58 -9.93 28.75 3.88
CA ASP A 58 -9.43 29.97 4.49
C ASP A 58 -10.63 30.89 4.80
N GLU A 59 -10.92 31.10 6.08
CA GLU A 59 -12.07 31.90 6.52
C GLU A 59 -12.02 33.36 6.04
N VAL A 60 -10.84 33.88 5.70
CA VAL A 60 -10.61 35.28 5.32
C VAL A 60 -10.66 35.45 3.80
N THR A 61 -9.91 34.63 3.06
CA THR A 61 -9.84 34.72 1.59
C THR A 61 -10.96 33.95 0.89
N GLN A 62 -11.64 33.05 1.61
CA GLN A 62 -12.57 32.05 1.06
C GLN A 62 -11.93 31.14 0.00
N GLU A 63 -10.60 30.99 0.04
CA GLU A 63 -9.88 30.06 -0.82
C GLU A 63 -9.84 28.69 -0.17
N GLU A 64 -10.12 27.65 -0.97
CA GLU A 64 -10.02 26.26 -0.53
C GLU A 64 -8.63 25.70 -0.85
N SER A 65 -7.98 25.07 0.13
CA SER A 65 -6.72 24.34 -0.04
C SER A 65 -6.89 22.86 0.31
N ILE A 66 -6.00 22.01 -0.23
CA ILE A 66 -5.94 20.59 0.14
C ILE A 66 -4.77 20.41 1.10
N GLU A 67 -5.02 19.79 2.23
CA GLU A 67 -3.99 19.39 3.19
C GLU A 67 -3.90 17.87 3.28
N CYS A 68 -2.70 17.34 3.11
CA CYS A 68 -2.38 15.92 3.28
C CYS A 68 -1.57 15.68 4.56
N GLN A 69 -1.74 14.53 5.21
CA GLN A 69 -1.16 14.25 6.53
C GLN A 69 0.38 14.31 6.52
N HIS A 70 1.00 13.86 5.44
CA HIS A 70 2.46 13.85 5.24
C HIS A 70 2.93 15.00 4.32
N GLY A 71 2.13 16.07 4.20
CA GLY A 71 2.46 17.29 3.46
C GLY A 71 2.29 17.19 1.94
N GLU A 72 2.79 18.20 1.22
CA GLU A 72 2.52 18.39 -0.22
C GLU A 72 3.01 17.23 -1.09
N ALA A 73 4.07 16.53 -0.69
CA ALA A 73 4.55 15.37 -1.42
C ALA A 73 3.54 14.21 -1.42
N GLU A 74 2.80 14.00 -0.33
CA GLU A 74 1.70 13.05 -0.32
C GLU A 74 0.58 13.50 -1.27
N CYS A 75 0.18 14.77 -1.24
CA CYS A 75 -0.83 15.29 -2.14
C CYS A 75 -0.44 15.08 -3.62
N GLU A 76 0.82 15.33 -3.97
CA GLU A 76 1.34 15.05 -5.30
C GLU A 76 1.30 13.55 -5.63
N GLY A 77 1.76 12.70 -4.72
CA GLY A 77 1.67 11.25 -4.87
C GLY A 77 0.23 10.75 -5.08
N ASN A 78 -0.72 11.30 -4.32
CA ASN A 78 -2.13 10.96 -4.45
C ASN A 78 -2.66 11.33 -5.84
N LYS A 79 -2.32 12.51 -6.38
CA LYS A 79 -2.68 12.91 -7.75
C LYS A 79 -2.06 11.99 -8.80
N ILE A 80 -0.78 11.64 -8.66
CA ILE A 80 -0.08 10.71 -9.58
C ILE A 80 -0.79 9.35 -9.60
N LEU A 81 -1.08 8.78 -8.42
CA LEU A 81 -1.75 7.49 -8.31
C LEU A 81 -3.19 7.54 -8.84
N ALA A 82 -3.93 8.62 -8.61
CA ALA A 82 -5.28 8.80 -9.14
C ALA A 82 -5.26 8.89 -10.68
N CYS A 83 -4.33 9.65 -11.25
CA CYS A 83 -4.15 9.74 -12.71
C CYS A 83 -3.72 8.39 -13.33
N LEU A 84 -2.87 7.63 -12.63
CA LEU A 84 -2.47 6.29 -13.03
C LEU A 84 -3.66 5.31 -13.01
N GLU A 85 -4.49 5.35 -11.96
CA GLU A 85 -5.71 4.54 -11.85
C GLU A 85 -6.69 4.87 -12.99
N LYS A 86 -6.94 6.15 -13.24
CA LYS A 86 -7.86 6.61 -14.29
C LYS A 86 -7.47 6.10 -15.68
N GLN A 87 -6.17 6.09 -15.99
CA GLN A 87 -5.70 5.73 -17.33
C GLN A 87 -5.41 4.24 -17.48
N TYR A 88 -4.92 3.58 -16.43
CA TYR A 88 -4.39 2.23 -16.51
C TYR A 88 -5.06 1.23 -15.57
N GLY A 89 -5.97 1.63 -14.68
CA GLY A 89 -6.54 0.81 -13.60
C GLY A 89 -7.11 -0.55 -14.04
N ASN A 90 -7.63 -0.62 -15.27
CA ASN A 90 -8.19 -1.84 -15.87
C ASN A 90 -7.18 -2.66 -16.70
N THR A 91 -5.88 -2.33 -16.62
CA THR A 91 -4.81 -2.98 -17.39
C THR A 91 -3.87 -3.77 -16.47
N ALA A 92 -3.17 -4.74 -17.05
CA ALA A 92 -2.13 -5.49 -16.33
C ALA A 92 -0.92 -4.63 -15.91
N LEU A 93 -0.81 -3.39 -16.41
CA LEU A 93 0.31 -2.48 -16.12
C LEU A 93 0.11 -1.69 -14.82
N PHE A 94 -1.14 -1.51 -14.37
CA PHE A 94 -1.45 -0.67 -13.22
C PHE A 94 -0.77 -1.15 -11.94
N MET A 95 -1.06 -2.37 -11.52
CA MET A 95 -0.54 -2.92 -10.26
C MET A 95 0.96 -3.02 -10.14
N PRO A 96 1.72 -3.52 -11.14
CA PRO A 96 3.18 -3.53 -11.03
C PRO A 96 3.75 -2.11 -10.97
N THR A 97 3.16 -1.16 -11.69
CA THR A 97 3.57 0.26 -11.63
C THR A 97 3.28 0.84 -10.25
N MET A 98 2.04 0.77 -9.78
CA MET A 98 1.63 1.25 -8.45
C MET A 98 2.47 0.65 -7.33
N SER A 99 2.68 -0.68 -7.35
CA SER A 99 3.50 -1.37 -6.35
C SER A 99 4.94 -0.87 -6.34
N CYS A 100 5.52 -0.54 -7.51
CA CYS A 100 6.84 0.06 -7.60
C CYS A 100 6.87 1.48 -7.02
N ILE A 101 5.84 2.31 -7.31
CA ILE A 101 5.73 3.67 -6.78
C ILE A 101 5.69 3.63 -5.25
N GLU A 102 4.83 2.78 -4.69
CA GLU A 102 4.67 2.61 -3.25
C GLU A 102 5.96 2.11 -2.56
N GLU A 103 6.67 1.15 -3.18
CA GLU A 103 7.96 0.68 -2.66
C GLU A 103 9.00 1.80 -2.54
N HIS A 104 8.94 2.79 -3.45
CA HIS A 104 9.87 3.92 -3.51
C HIS A 104 9.32 5.24 -2.92
N ALA A 105 8.12 5.25 -2.33
CA ALA A 105 7.55 6.45 -1.70
C ALA A 105 8.14 6.75 -0.29
N SER A 106 8.86 5.79 0.30
CA SER A 106 9.40 5.82 1.67
C SER A 106 10.59 6.78 1.92
N VAL A 107 10.99 7.57 0.93
CA VAL A 107 12.13 8.49 1.06
C VAL A 107 11.77 9.88 1.57
N ILE A 108 10.49 10.23 1.67
CA ILE A 108 10.04 11.59 2.06
C ILE A 108 10.44 11.95 3.50
N ASP A 109 10.47 10.97 4.41
CA ASP A 109 10.90 11.15 5.81
C ASP A 109 12.40 10.87 6.04
N SER A 110 13.17 10.67 4.97
CA SER A 110 14.59 10.34 5.09
C SER A 110 15.40 11.58 5.54
N PRO A 111 16.25 11.48 6.58
CA PRO A 111 17.14 12.56 6.98
C PRO A 111 18.16 12.93 5.89
N PHE A 112 18.31 12.09 4.86
CA PHE A 112 19.13 12.39 3.68
C PHE A 112 18.53 13.47 2.76
N ASN A 113 17.23 13.78 2.86
CA ASN A 113 16.61 14.87 2.09
C ASN A 113 17.18 16.23 2.44
N PHE A 114 17.73 16.39 3.66
CA PHE A 114 18.41 17.63 4.04
C PHE A 114 19.73 17.88 3.28
N LEU A 115 20.26 16.85 2.61
CA LEU A 115 21.53 16.92 1.87
C LEU A 115 21.33 17.01 0.35
N SER A 116 20.10 16.92 -0.16
CA SER A 116 19.77 17.08 -1.57
C SER A 116 19.11 18.44 -1.83
N ASN A 117 19.37 19.02 -3.01
CA ASN A 117 18.67 20.22 -3.49
C ASN A 117 17.35 19.84 -4.20
N ILE A 118 16.70 18.76 -3.75
CA ILE A 118 15.50 18.18 -4.36
C ILE A 118 14.40 18.21 -3.30
N THR A 119 13.26 18.78 -3.64
CA THR A 119 12.07 18.82 -2.78
C THR A 119 11.43 17.43 -2.64
N ALA A 120 10.66 17.21 -1.58
CA ALA A 120 9.94 15.95 -1.40
C ALA A 120 8.97 15.66 -2.56
N THR A 121 8.34 16.69 -3.11
CA THR A 121 7.44 16.63 -4.27
C THR A 121 8.19 16.22 -5.56
N GLU A 122 9.37 16.77 -5.81
CA GLU A 122 10.20 16.35 -6.96
C GLU A 122 10.67 14.90 -6.79
N MET A 123 10.99 14.48 -5.57
CA MET A 123 11.45 13.14 -5.30
C MET A 123 10.36 12.09 -5.51
N ILE A 124 9.14 12.31 -4.99
CA ILE A 124 8.04 11.36 -5.22
C ILE A 124 7.70 11.26 -6.71
N ARG A 125 7.74 12.37 -7.44
CA ARG A 125 7.56 12.39 -8.90
C ARG A 125 8.66 11.61 -9.61
N ASN A 126 9.93 11.88 -9.32
CA ASN A 126 11.06 11.19 -9.94
C ASN A 126 11.00 9.68 -9.72
N ASN A 127 10.65 9.25 -8.51
CA ASN A 127 10.46 7.83 -8.19
C ASN A 127 9.31 7.23 -8.99
N ALA A 128 8.19 7.95 -9.10
CA ALA A 128 7.08 7.53 -9.92
C ALA A 128 7.45 7.39 -11.40
N GLU A 129 8.19 8.35 -11.96
CA GLU A 129 8.65 8.29 -13.34
C GLU A 129 9.53 7.08 -13.63
N ILE A 130 10.43 6.72 -12.70
CA ILE A 130 11.28 5.53 -12.85
C ILE A 130 10.41 4.27 -12.97
N CYS A 131 9.41 4.15 -12.11
CA CYS A 131 8.47 3.03 -12.12
C CYS A 131 7.60 3.02 -13.39
N MET A 132 7.09 4.17 -13.81
CA MET A 132 6.33 4.32 -15.05
C MET A 132 7.16 3.92 -16.27
N LYS A 133 8.41 4.40 -16.38
CA LYS A 133 9.35 4.03 -17.47
C LYS A 133 9.61 2.53 -17.49
N LYS A 134 9.83 1.92 -16.32
CA LYS A 134 10.07 0.47 -16.19
C LYS A 134 8.89 -0.38 -16.70
N HIS A 135 7.68 0.14 -16.61
CA HIS A 135 6.45 -0.57 -16.98
C HIS A 135 5.79 -0.01 -18.26
N GLU A 136 6.52 0.79 -19.04
CA GLU A 136 6.08 1.34 -20.33
C GLU A 136 4.79 2.18 -20.21
N ILE A 137 4.60 2.85 -19.08
CA ILE A 137 3.55 3.84 -18.85
C ILE A 137 3.96 5.17 -19.51
N ASP A 138 3.00 5.87 -20.10
CA ASP A 138 3.20 7.21 -20.64
C ASP A 138 3.39 8.23 -19.50
N VAL A 139 4.65 8.45 -19.13
CA VAL A 139 5.06 9.39 -18.09
C VAL A 139 4.52 10.80 -18.37
N GLN A 140 4.54 11.23 -19.62
CA GLN A 140 4.11 12.58 -19.97
C GLN A 140 2.60 12.74 -19.73
N ALA A 141 1.81 11.76 -20.14
CA ALA A 141 0.36 11.77 -19.93
C ALA A 141 -0.01 11.75 -18.43
N ILE A 142 0.72 11.01 -17.60
CA ILE A 142 0.48 10.99 -16.15
C ILE A 142 0.90 12.31 -15.49
N ASN A 143 2.08 12.85 -15.81
CA ASN A 143 2.53 14.13 -15.26
C ASN A 143 1.61 15.28 -15.67
N GLN A 144 1.19 15.34 -16.94
CA GLN A 144 0.23 16.36 -17.40
C GLN A 144 -1.11 16.27 -16.66
N CYS A 145 -1.55 15.05 -16.32
CA CYS A 145 -2.75 14.85 -15.52
C CYS A 145 -2.56 15.34 -14.08
N SER A 146 -1.47 14.94 -13.40
CA SER A 146 -1.25 15.29 -11.99
C SER A 146 -0.92 16.76 -11.75
N ASP A 147 -0.40 17.45 -12.77
CA ASP A 147 -0.10 18.89 -12.77
C ASP A 147 -1.32 19.77 -13.11
N SER A 148 -2.43 19.16 -13.56
CA SER A 148 -3.60 19.89 -14.05
C SER A 148 -4.73 19.99 -13.02
N ASP A 149 -5.69 20.87 -13.30
CA ASP A 149 -6.95 20.96 -12.56
C ASP A 149 -7.72 19.62 -12.52
N GLN A 150 -7.51 18.74 -13.51
CA GLN A 150 -8.06 17.39 -13.48
C GLN A 150 -7.46 16.57 -12.34
N GLY A 151 -6.15 16.60 -12.14
CA GLY A 151 -5.49 15.91 -11.02
C GLY A 151 -5.99 16.44 -9.68
N THR A 152 -6.08 17.76 -9.52
CA THR A 152 -6.63 18.40 -8.32
C THR A 152 -8.09 18.03 -8.08
N SER A 153 -8.92 18.03 -9.12
CA SER A 153 -10.34 17.64 -9.03
C SER A 153 -10.51 16.18 -8.65
N MET A 154 -9.64 15.30 -9.16
CA MET A 154 -9.65 13.87 -8.80
C MET A 154 -9.26 13.66 -7.33
N LEU A 155 -8.27 14.38 -6.82
CA LEU A 155 -7.92 14.34 -5.39
C LEU A 155 -9.08 14.83 -4.52
N ARG A 156 -9.73 15.94 -4.88
CA ARG A 156 -10.93 16.44 -4.17
C ARG A 156 -12.07 15.42 -4.16
N ALA A 157 -12.34 14.78 -5.30
CA ALA A 157 -13.34 13.73 -5.41
C ALA A 157 -12.98 12.52 -4.53
N ALA A 158 -11.71 12.10 -4.51
CA ALA A 158 -11.23 11.02 -3.66
C ALA A 158 -11.35 11.36 -2.16
N ILE A 159 -11.07 12.61 -1.77
CA ILE A 159 -11.29 13.11 -0.40
C ILE A 159 -12.77 12.98 -0.02
N GLN A 160 -13.67 13.49 -0.86
CA GLN A 160 -15.11 13.42 -0.60
C GLN A 160 -15.61 11.97 -0.51
N GLU A 161 -15.21 11.11 -1.46
CA GLU A 161 -15.55 9.68 -1.45
C GLU A 161 -15.06 8.99 -0.16
N THR A 162 -13.84 9.31 0.28
CA THR A 162 -13.26 8.76 1.51
C THR A 162 -13.98 9.27 2.76
N GLN A 163 -14.36 10.55 2.80
CA GLN A 163 -15.12 11.13 3.89
C GLN A 163 -16.53 10.54 3.99
N ASP A 164 -17.14 10.15 2.88
CA ASP A 164 -18.50 9.60 2.86
C ASP A 164 -18.60 8.13 3.30
N LEU A 165 -17.46 7.46 3.51
CA LEU A 165 -17.39 6.08 3.98
C LEU A 165 -18.26 5.82 5.23
N LYS A 166 -18.90 4.65 5.22
CA LYS A 166 -19.68 4.09 6.32
C LYS A 166 -19.18 2.66 6.62
N PRO A 167 -18.56 2.41 7.79
CA PRO A 167 -18.18 3.37 8.82
C PRO A 167 -17.10 4.35 8.29
N LYS A 168 -16.91 5.47 9.01
CA LYS A 168 -15.86 6.45 8.67
C LYS A 168 -14.49 5.78 8.68
N LEU A 169 -13.59 6.24 7.81
CA LEU A 169 -12.20 5.81 7.80
C LEU A 169 -11.55 6.09 9.17
N GLU A 170 -10.99 5.05 9.79
CA GLU A 170 -10.31 5.11 11.09
C GLU A 170 -8.78 5.23 10.90
N TYR A 171 -8.27 4.66 9.81
CA TYR A 171 -6.86 4.66 9.42
C TYR A 171 -6.71 4.30 7.94
N ALA A 172 -5.57 4.67 7.34
CA ALA A 172 -5.13 4.15 6.05
C ALA A 172 -4.04 3.06 6.23
N PRO A 173 -4.03 2.00 5.40
CA PRO A 173 -4.96 1.71 4.31
C PRO A 173 -6.30 1.16 4.83
N TRP A 174 -7.39 1.50 4.14
CA TRP A 174 -8.74 1.03 4.44
C TRP A 174 -9.30 0.22 3.27
N VAL A 175 -9.65 -1.04 3.53
CA VAL A 175 -9.99 -2.01 2.48
C VAL A 175 -11.46 -2.41 2.58
N VAL A 176 -12.15 -2.36 1.45
CA VAL A 176 -13.56 -2.74 1.33
C VAL A 176 -13.70 -3.83 0.27
N VAL A 177 -14.40 -4.91 0.60
CA VAL A 177 -14.70 -6.03 -0.32
C VAL A 177 -16.22 -6.14 -0.46
N ASP A 178 -16.73 -5.93 -1.68
CA ASP A 178 -18.17 -5.90 -1.98
C ASP A 178 -19.00 -5.04 -1.00
N GLY A 179 -18.46 -3.86 -0.67
CA GLY A 179 -19.09 -2.91 0.26
C GLY A 179 -18.87 -3.22 1.76
N ALA A 180 -18.23 -4.34 2.10
CA ALA A 180 -17.90 -4.69 3.48
C ALA A 180 -16.47 -4.24 3.84
N PRO A 181 -16.28 -3.31 4.79
CA PRO A 181 -14.96 -2.92 5.28
C PRO A 181 -14.31 -4.07 6.05
N LEU A 182 -13.07 -4.42 5.73
CA LEU A 182 -12.36 -5.53 6.36
C LEU A 182 -11.74 -5.17 7.73
N LYS A 183 -11.44 -3.90 7.96
CA LYS A 183 -10.75 -3.43 9.17
C LYS A 183 -9.45 -4.22 9.43
N GLU A 184 -9.33 -4.86 10.60
CA GLU A 184 -8.16 -5.66 11.00
C GLU A 184 -7.95 -6.90 10.10
N ASP A 185 -9.00 -7.36 9.43
CA ASP A 185 -8.94 -8.50 8.52
C ASP A 185 -8.43 -8.14 7.12
N ALA A 186 -8.02 -6.89 6.89
CA ALA A 186 -7.47 -6.45 5.61
C ALA A 186 -6.31 -7.36 5.13
N TYR A 187 -5.51 -7.90 6.04
CA TYR A 187 -4.42 -8.81 5.71
C TYR A 187 -4.85 -10.22 5.28
N SER A 188 -6.11 -10.57 5.51
CA SER A 188 -6.76 -11.80 5.03
C SER A 188 -7.51 -11.55 3.70
N LEU A 189 -7.15 -10.49 2.96
CA LEU A 189 -7.80 -10.06 1.71
C LEU A 189 -8.20 -11.21 0.78
N LYS A 190 -7.27 -12.14 0.51
CA LYS A 190 -7.53 -13.28 -0.38
C LYS A 190 -8.70 -14.14 0.08
N GLU A 191 -8.76 -14.43 1.39
CA GLU A 191 -9.85 -15.21 1.97
C GLU A 191 -11.20 -14.52 1.77
N TYR A 192 -11.27 -13.22 2.01
CA TYR A 192 -12.49 -12.44 1.85
C TYR A 192 -12.93 -12.34 0.38
N ILE A 193 -12.00 -12.15 -0.55
CA ILE A 193 -12.30 -12.18 -1.99
C ILE A 193 -12.85 -13.54 -2.40
N CYS A 194 -12.20 -14.63 -1.97
CA CYS A 194 -12.64 -15.98 -2.29
C CYS A 194 -14.03 -16.27 -1.71
N LYS A 195 -14.32 -15.85 -0.47
CA LYS A 195 -15.65 -15.99 0.15
C LYS A 195 -16.73 -15.18 -0.58
N ALA A 196 -16.40 -13.99 -1.06
CA ALA A 196 -17.33 -13.12 -1.77
C ALA A 196 -17.61 -13.61 -3.20
N TYR A 197 -16.65 -14.28 -3.85
CA TYR A 197 -16.81 -14.72 -5.23
C TYR A 197 -17.77 -15.90 -5.37
N LEU A 198 -18.85 -15.69 -6.13
CA LEU A 198 -19.92 -16.69 -6.35
C LEU A 198 -19.69 -17.57 -7.60
N GLY A 199 -18.63 -17.32 -8.36
CA GLY A 199 -18.27 -18.10 -9.55
C GLY A 199 -17.39 -19.32 -9.24
N PRO A 200 -16.95 -20.06 -10.27
CA PRO A 200 -15.95 -21.12 -10.11
C PRO A 200 -14.65 -20.55 -9.58
N GLN A 201 -14.34 -20.85 -8.31
CA GLN A 201 -13.18 -20.28 -7.62
C GLN A 201 -11.86 -20.74 -8.26
N PRO A 202 -10.87 -19.84 -8.41
CA PRO A 202 -9.53 -20.21 -8.84
C PRO A 202 -8.86 -21.12 -7.80
N GLU A 203 -7.85 -21.87 -8.22
CA GLU A 203 -7.08 -22.75 -7.33
C GLU A 203 -6.45 -22.00 -6.15
N ALA A 204 -6.15 -20.70 -6.33
CA ALA A 204 -5.65 -19.82 -5.28
C ALA A 204 -6.60 -19.63 -4.08
N CYS A 205 -7.90 -19.95 -4.25
CA CYS A 205 -8.92 -19.92 -3.20
C CYS A 205 -8.99 -21.20 -2.37
N ASP A 206 -8.23 -22.24 -2.69
CA ASP A 206 -8.11 -23.42 -1.84
C ASP A 206 -7.67 -22.99 -0.42
N PRO A 207 -8.45 -23.30 0.64
CA PRO A 207 -8.09 -23.00 2.02
C PRO A 207 -6.71 -23.51 2.44
N LEU A 208 -6.23 -24.60 1.84
CA LEU A 208 -4.89 -25.17 2.09
C LEU A 208 -3.76 -24.31 1.50
N ARG A 209 -4.09 -23.36 0.63
CA ARG A 209 -3.18 -22.40 -0.03
C ARG A 209 -3.40 -20.97 0.42
N LEU A 210 -4.25 -20.73 1.43
CA LEU A 210 -4.34 -19.43 2.08
C LEU A 210 -3.01 -19.17 2.79
N LYS A 211 -2.24 -18.23 2.24
CA LYS A 211 -1.11 -17.62 2.92
C LYS A 211 -1.70 -16.46 3.71
N ASP A 212 -1.53 -16.47 5.03
CA ASP A 212 -1.70 -15.23 5.78
C ASP A 212 -0.59 -14.28 5.31
N TYR A 213 -0.97 -13.21 4.62
CA TYR A 213 -0.02 -12.17 4.20
C TYR A 213 0.46 -11.33 5.41
N PHE A 214 -0.02 -11.68 6.61
CA PHE A 214 0.50 -11.24 7.90
C PHE A 214 0.93 -12.43 8.78
N PRO A 215 2.14 -12.42 9.39
CA PRO A 215 2.63 -13.55 10.18
C PRO A 215 1.96 -13.73 11.56
N VAL A 216 0.82 -13.08 11.86
CA VAL A 216 0.21 -13.16 13.20
C VAL A 216 -0.48 -14.51 13.45
N HIS A 217 -1.14 -15.12 12.47
CA HIS A 217 -1.76 -16.44 12.67
C HIS A 217 -0.72 -17.57 12.82
N GLN A 218 0.47 -17.45 12.22
CA GLN A 218 1.60 -18.34 12.53
C GLN A 218 2.16 -18.13 13.94
N LEU A 219 2.13 -16.91 14.46
CA LEU A 219 2.55 -16.62 15.84
C LEU A 219 1.50 -17.06 16.86
N ALA A 220 0.21 -16.87 16.58
CA ALA A 220 -0.90 -17.30 17.43
C ALA A 220 -1.07 -18.83 17.46
N SER A 221 -0.92 -19.53 16.34
CA SER A 221 -0.95 -21.00 16.30
C SER A 221 0.25 -21.65 16.99
N ARG A 222 1.43 -21.00 16.93
CA ARG A 222 2.60 -21.40 17.72
C ARG A 222 2.45 -21.07 19.21
N ALA A 223 1.87 -19.92 19.55
CA ALA A 223 1.57 -19.51 20.93
C ALA A 223 0.49 -20.38 21.58
N ALA A 224 -0.52 -20.81 20.82
CA ALA A 224 -1.53 -21.77 21.25
C ALA A 224 -0.94 -23.16 21.50
N LYS A 225 0.09 -23.56 20.72
CA LYS A 225 0.89 -24.77 20.96
C LYS A 225 1.83 -24.65 22.17
N THR A 226 2.17 -23.44 22.61
CA THR A 226 2.98 -23.17 23.82
C THR A 226 2.15 -22.67 24.99
N ARG A 227 0.91 -23.15 25.14
CA ARG A 227 0.12 -23.05 26.38
C ARG A 227 0.84 -23.77 27.55
N SER A 228 1.90 -23.15 28.06
CA SER A 228 2.44 -23.33 29.40
C SER A 228 3.38 -22.19 29.87
N MET A 229 3.59 -21.09 29.11
CA MET A 229 4.55 -20.06 29.52
C MET A 229 3.98 -18.63 29.53
N SER A 230 4.29 -17.90 30.60
CA SER A 230 3.78 -16.55 30.91
C SER A 230 4.02 -15.51 29.81
N GLY A 231 3.16 -14.49 29.73
CA GLY A 231 3.13 -13.47 28.67
C GLY A 231 4.41 -12.63 28.47
N SER A 232 5.39 -12.71 29.38
CA SER A 232 6.71 -12.07 29.21
C SER A 232 7.60 -12.83 28.21
N GLN A 233 7.42 -14.15 28.08
CA GLN A 233 8.21 -15.01 27.21
C GLN A 233 7.73 -14.93 25.75
N ALA A 234 6.41 -14.83 25.54
CA ALA A 234 5.82 -14.66 24.21
C ALA A 234 6.32 -13.39 23.51
N ARG A 235 6.49 -12.28 24.23
CA ARG A 235 7.10 -11.05 23.69
C ARG A 235 8.55 -11.25 23.24
N LYS A 236 9.36 -11.96 24.04
CA LYS A 236 10.76 -12.25 23.69
C LYS A 236 10.89 -13.15 22.46
N ASP A 237 9.96 -14.07 22.27
CA ASP A 237 9.98 -14.99 21.13
C ASP A 237 9.56 -14.30 19.83
N ILE A 238 8.61 -13.36 19.90
CA ILE A 238 8.24 -12.47 18.80
C ILE A 238 9.43 -11.59 18.40
N ASP A 239 10.06 -10.92 19.36
CA ASP A 239 11.26 -10.10 19.11
C ASP A 239 12.40 -10.94 18.51
N SER A 240 12.59 -12.17 18.98
CA SER A 240 13.58 -13.11 18.46
C SER A 240 13.28 -13.56 17.03
N TYR A 241 12.00 -13.78 16.69
CA TYR A 241 11.57 -14.10 15.33
C TYR A 241 11.85 -12.93 14.37
N PHE A 242 11.42 -11.71 14.70
CA PHE A 242 11.70 -10.55 13.87
C PHE A 242 13.21 -10.28 13.74
N ASN A 243 13.99 -10.44 14.81
CA ASN A 243 15.46 -10.35 14.76
C ASN A 243 16.12 -11.44 13.87
N ARG A 244 15.46 -12.58 13.65
CA ARG A 244 15.93 -13.62 12.72
C ARG A 244 15.51 -13.32 11.29
N LEU A 245 14.31 -12.79 11.08
CA LEU A 245 13.83 -12.35 9.78
C LEU A 245 14.69 -11.20 9.24
N ASP A 246 14.95 -10.22 10.08
CA ASP A 246 15.83 -9.07 9.80
C ASP A 246 17.25 -9.54 9.46
N ARG A 247 17.80 -10.52 10.20
CA ARG A 247 19.09 -11.15 9.84
C ARG A 247 19.08 -11.87 8.49
N ARG A 248 17.95 -12.43 8.05
CA ARG A 248 17.82 -13.06 6.73
C ARG A 248 17.70 -12.03 5.62
N ILE A 249 16.93 -10.97 5.84
CA ILE A 249 16.79 -9.83 4.92
C ILE A 249 18.15 -9.14 4.75
N ARG A 250 18.87 -8.87 5.85
CA ARG A 250 20.24 -8.34 5.80
C ARG A 250 21.23 -9.29 5.12
N ARG A 251 21.09 -10.61 5.28
CA ARG A 251 21.93 -11.58 4.55
C ARG A 251 21.66 -11.56 3.04
N SER A 252 20.39 -11.52 2.65
CA SER A 252 19.97 -11.37 1.25
C SER A 252 20.46 -10.05 0.65
N SER A 253 20.37 -8.94 1.40
CA SER A 253 20.89 -7.64 0.96
C SER A 253 22.43 -7.62 0.92
N THR A 254 23.14 -8.31 1.81
CA THR A 254 24.61 -8.44 1.73
C THR A 254 25.08 -9.34 0.58
N GLU A 255 24.31 -10.34 0.17
CA GLU A 255 24.60 -11.12 -1.05
C GLU A 255 24.38 -10.29 -2.32
N HIS A 256 23.36 -9.42 -2.33
CA HIS A 256 23.14 -8.49 -3.42
C HIS A 256 24.20 -7.35 -3.44
N SER A 257 24.59 -6.86 -2.27
CA SER A 257 25.58 -5.78 -2.10
C SER A 257 27.03 -6.25 -2.31
N ARG A 258 27.35 -7.54 -2.17
CA ARG A 258 28.68 -8.07 -2.53
C ARG A 258 29.01 -7.97 -4.03
N LYS A 259 28.02 -7.65 -4.89
CA LYS A 259 28.24 -7.35 -6.31
C LYS A 259 28.49 -5.87 -6.62
N ARG A 260 28.47 -4.95 -5.64
CA ARG A 260 28.84 -3.53 -5.85
C ARG A 260 29.67 -3.02 -4.66
N SER A 261 30.94 -2.74 -4.95
CA SER A 261 31.95 -2.40 -3.95
C SER A 261 31.78 -1.00 -3.34
N ALA A 262 32.23 -0.91 -2.08
CA ALA A 262 32.82 0.20 -1.35
C ALA A 262 31.93 1.33 -0.75
N THR A 263 32.11 1.47 0.56
CA THR A 263 31.97 2.67 1.42
C THR A 263 30.59 2.91 2.08
N LEU A 264 30.45 2.46 3.33
CA LEU A 264 30.17 3.28 4.52
C LEU A 264 29.65 2.39 5.66
N GLN A 265 30.53 2.14 6.65
CA GLN A 265 30.13 1.75 7.99
C GLN A 265 29.72 3.01 8.75
N SER A 266 28.44 3.15 9.06
CA SER A 266 27.95 3.55 10.39
C SER A 266 26.44 3.76 10.33
N LEU A 267 25.69 3.03 11.16
CA LEU A 267 24.68 3.57 12.07
C LEU A 267 24.00 2.39 12.79
N SER A 268 24.24 2.42 14.09
CA SER A 268 23.73 1.51 15.10
C SER A 268 22.26 1.82 15.41
N THR A 269 21.49 0.77 15.70
CA THR A 269 20.26 0.75 16.51
C THR A 269 19.10 1.64 16.06
N SER A 270 18.33 1.18 15.06
CA SER A 270 16.90 1.50 14.95
C SER A 270 16.07 0.29 15.37
N ARG A 271 15.11 0.49 16.28
CA ARG A 271 14.06 -0.50 16.57
C ARG A 271 13.27 -0.73 15.28
N LEU A 272 12.82 -1.96 15.06
CA LEU A 272 11.88 -2.30 13.98
C LEU A 272 10.71 -1.29 14.01
N PRO A 273 10.30 -0.72 12.86
CA PRO A 273 9.16 0.17 12.83
C PRO A 273 7.94 -0.62 13.32
N ARG A 274 7.25 -0.07 14.32
CA ARG A 274 5.86 -0.48 14.59
C ARG A 274 5.12 -0.27 13.26
N PHE A 275 4.33 -1.25 12.83
CA PHE A 275 3.38 -1.07 11.73
C PHE A 275 2.54 0.16 12.05
N GLN A 276 2.82 1.26 11.36
CA GLN A 276 2.22 2.55 11.65
C GLN A 276 1.10 2.72 10.65
N PHE A 277 -0.09 2.32 11.07
CA PHE A 277 -1.33 2.76 10.42
C PHE A 277 -1.34 4.29 10.43
N CYS A 278 -1.69 4.91 9.32
CA CYS A 278 -1.83 6.36 9.21
C CYS A 278 -3.22 6.71 9.75
N SER A 279 -3.29 6.92 11.07
CA SER A 279 -4.52 7.29 11.77
C SER A 279 -4.68 8.81 11.74
N LYS A 280 -5.91 9.30 11.75
CA LYS A 280 -6.21 10.73 11.91
C LYS A 280 -5.62 11.31 13.19
#